data_AF-A0A530BIM8-F1
#
_entry.id   AF-A0A530BIM8-F1
#
_cell.length_a   1.000
_cell.length_b   1.000
_cell.length_c   1.000
_cell.angle_alpha   90.00
_cell.angle_beta   90.00
_cell.angle_gamma   90.00
#
_symmetry.space_group_name_H-M   'P 1'
#
loop_
_entity.id
_entity.type
_entity.pdbx_description
1 polymer ?
#
loop_
_entity_poly.entity_id
_entity_poly.type
_entity_poly.pdbx_seq_one_letter_code
_entity_poly.pdbx_strand_id
1 'polypeptide(L)' 'MGEKTFICRVDEIEAGTPVIAKVRSLSVGVFRIGETFHALLNICPH' A
#
# COMPACT_ATOMS: atom_id res chain seq x y z
N MET A 1 -2.00 -2.66 -20.87
CA MET A 1 -1.09 -2.27 -19.77
C MET A 1 -1.95 -1.60 -18.71
N GLY A 2 -2.03 -2.14 -17.50
CA GLY A 2 -2.88 -1.55 -16.45
C GLY A 2 -2.39 -0.16 -16.05
N GLU A 3 -3.32 0.74 -15.75
CA GLU A 3 -3.01 2.06 -15.20
C GLU A 3 -2.30 1.90 -13.84
N LYS A 4 -1.19 2.61 -13.65
CA LYS A 4 -0.44 2.62 -12.38
C LYS A 4 -0.81 3.86 -11.58
N THR A 5 -0.94 3.71 -10.26
CA THR A 5 -1.13 4.82 -9.33
C THR A 5 0.08 4.94 -8.42
N PHE A 6 0.69 6.12 -8.37
CA PHE A 6 1.78 6.43 -7.43
C PHE A 6 1.18 6.79 -6.07
N ILE A 7 1.65 6.15 -5.01
CA ILE A 7 1.08 6.30 -3.65
C ILE A 7 1.95 7.21 -2.78
N CYS A 8 3.21 6.81 -2.54
CA CYS A 8 4.17 7.56 -1.74
C CYS A 8 5.60 7.17 -2.16
N ARG A 9 6.60 7.86 -1.61
CA ARG A 9 8.01 7.46 -1.73
C ARG A 9 8.34 6.34 -0.75
N VAL A 10 9.40 5.60 -1.05
CA VAL A 10 9.81 4.44 -0.25
C VAL A 10 10.33 4.79 1.14
N ASP A 11 10.84 6.00 1.33
CA ASP A 11 11.32 6.55 2.60
C ASP A 11 10.18 7.00 3.53
N GLU A 12 8.96 7.12 3.00
CA GLU A 12 7.76 7.45 3.78
C GLU A 12 7.10 6.20 4.40
N ILE A 13 7.57 4.98 4.08
CA ILE A 13 7.01 3.73 4.59
C ILE A 13 7.90 3.15 5.69
N GLU A 14 7.49 3.37 6.94
CA GLU A 14 8.13 2.80 8.11
C GLU A 14 7.86 1.29 8.23
N ALA A 15 8.85 0.54 8.75
CA ALA A 15 8.67 -0.89 9.00
C ALA A 15 7.61 -1.11 10.10
N GLY A 16 6.60 -1.93 9.81
CA GLY A 16 5.51 -2.22 10.74
C GLY A 16 4.32 -1.25 10.68
N THR A 17 4.45 -0.11 10.00
CA THR A 17 3.37 0.88 9.84
C THR A 17 2.97 0.98 8.37
N PRO A 18 1.74 0.58 8.00
CA PRO A 18 1.31 0.70 6.61
C PRO A 18 0.94 2.13 6.23
N VAL A 19 1.21 2.49 4.98
CA VAL A 19 0.60 3.67 4.36
C VAL A 19 -0.73 3.25 3.76
N ILE A 20 -1.82 3.86 4.21
CA ILE A 20 -3.16 3.62 3.65
C ILE A 20 -3.46 4.68 2.59
N ALA A 21 -3.79 4.24 1.40
CA ALA A 21 -4.13 5.12 0.27
C ALA A 21 -5.44 4.70 -0.38
N LYS A 22 -6.08 5.67 -1.04
CA LYS A 22 -7.27 5.44 -1.85
C LYS A 22 -6.87 5.34 -3.32
N VAL A 23 -7.11 4.18 -3.92
CA VAL A 23 -6.89 3.93 -5.36
C VAL A 23 -8.26 3.76 -6.00
N ARG A 24 -8.74 4.79 -6.71
CA ARG A 24 -10.12 4.88 -7.20
C ARG A 24 -11.13 4.75 -6.05
N SER A 25 -11.93 3.68 -6.03
CA SER A 25 -12.88 3.36 -4.96
C SER A 25 -12.32 2.40 -3.90
N LEU A 26 -11.10 1.88 -4.10
CA LEU A 26 -10.51 0.87 -3.21
C LEU A 26 -9.61 1.52 -2.16
N SER A 27 -9.69 1.02 -0.93
CA SER A 27 -8.69 1.31 0.11
C SER A 27 -7.58 0.26 0.01
N VAL A 28 -6.35 0.72 -0.10
CA VAL A 28 -5.15 -0.11 -0.27
C VAL A 28 -4.15 0.23 0.82
N GLY A 29 -3.63 -0.78 1.51
CA GLY A 29 -2.50 -0.65 2.42
C GLY A 29 -1.20 -1.02 1.72
N VAL A 30 -0.18 -0.18 1.86
CA VAL A 30 1.18 -0.45 1.41
C VAL A 30 2.04 -0.77 2.64
N PHE A 31 2.64 -1.94 2.66
CA PHE A 31 3.38 -2.50 3.78
C PHE A 31 4.85 -2.68 3.40
N ARG A 32 5.75 -2.30 4.30
CA ARG A 32 7.17 -2.66 4.22
C ARG A 32 7.44 -3.88 5.09
N ILE A 33 7.91 -4.96 4.46
CA ILE A 33 8.31 -6.21 5.12
C ILE A 33 9.78 -6.46 4.76
N GLY A 34 10.67 -6.19 5.72
CA GLY A 34 12.12 -6.17 5.49
C GLY A 34 12.50 -5.12 4.43
N GLU A 35 13.08 -5.59 3.33
CA GLU A 35 13.50 -4.75 2.19
C GLU A 35 12.47 -4.75 1.03
N THR A 36 11.30 -5.37 1.23
CA THR A 36 10.26 -5.51 0.20
C THR A 36 9.01 -4.72 0.53
N PHE A 37 8.25 -4.33 -0.51
CA PHE A 37 7.00 -3.59 -0.41
C PHE A 37 5.85 -4.39 -0.99
N HIS A 38 4.74 -4.45 -0.25
CA HIS A 38 3.54 -5.21 -0.60
C HIS A 38 2.33 -4.28 -0.58
N ALA A 39 1.41 -4.44 -1.53
CA ALA A 39 0.16 -3.69 -1.57
C ALA A 39 -1.02 -4.66 -1.48
N LEU A 40 -1.89 -4.46 -0.49
CA LEU A 40 -3.07 -5.30 -0.26
C LEU A 40 -4.32 -4.44 -0.09
N LEU A 41 -5.49 -5.01 -0.38
CA LEU A 41 -6.76 -4.36 -0.03
C LEU A 41 -6.81 -4.16 1.49
N ASN A 42 -7.11 -2.94 1.91
CA ASN A 42 -7.31 -2.60 3.31
C ASN A 42 -8.74 -2.94 3.75
N ILE A 43 -9.11 -4.21 3.61
CA ILE A 43 -10.43 -4.77 3.93
C ILE A 43 -10.22 -6.14 4.56
N CYS A 44 -10.85 -6.39 5.71
CA CYS A 44 -10.95 -7.72 6.29
C CYS A 44 -12.05 -8.51 5.57
N PRO A 45 -11.76 -9.68 4.97
CA PRO A 45 -12.77 -10.47 4.24
C PRO A 45 -13.58 -11.42 5.12
N HIS A 46 -13.26 -11.53 6.42
CA HIS A 46 -14.02 -12.34 7.38
C HIS A 46 -15.37 -11.70 7.73
#